data_AF-A0A0S3S9W3-F1
#
_entry.id   AF-A0A0S3S9W3-F1
#
_cell.length_a   1.000
_cell.length_b   1.000
_cell.length_c   1.000
_cell.angle_alpha   90.00
_cell.angle_beta   90.00
_cell.angle_gamma   90.00
#
_symmetry.space_group_name_H-M   'P 1'
#
loop_
_entity.id
_entity.type
_entity.pdbx_description
1 polymer ?
#
loop_
_entity_poly.entity_id
_entity_poly.type
_entity_poly.pdbx_seq_one_letter_code
_entity_poly.pdbx_strand_id
1 'polypeptide(L)'
;MTNNAELIFIPSPGIGHLTSSLEFAQLLINRDNHLSVTILCIKIPLTPFADSYIKSALASQPQIKLIDLPLGELPPRELIFKSPEHYICTFIESLKPHVKATLENILSSYPRSESQPVVSSFYSFPSESWDRGCVQCL
;
A
#
# COMPACT_ATOMS: atom_id res chain seq x y z
N MET A 1 -10.01 -10.70 -26.34
CA MET A 1 -8.89 -10.80 -25.39
C MET A 1 -9.13 -9.73 -24.36
N THR A 2 -9.55 -10.12 -23.16
CA THR A 2 -9.87 -9.17 -22.09
C THR A 2 -8.57 -8.77 -21.42
N ASN A 3 -8.05 -7.60 -21.79
CA ASN A 3 -6.93 -6.99 -21.09
C ASN A 3 -7.40 -6.67 -19.68
N ASN A 4 -7.02 -7.49 -18.70
CA ASN A 4 -7.28 -7.16 -17.32
C ASN A 4 -6.31 -6.05 -16.92
N ALA A 5 -6.83 -4.93 -16.43
CA ALA A 5 -6.00 -3.85 -15.93
C ALA A 5 -5.69 -4.10 -14.45
N GLU A 6 -4.40 -4.13 -14.11
CA GLU A 6 -3.96 -4.22 -12.72
C GLU A 6 -3.67 -2.82 -12.17
N LEU A 7 -4.18 -2.55 -10.97
CA LEU A 7 -3.91 -1.36 -10.18
C LEU A 7 -3.07 -1.72 -8.97
N ILE A 8 -1.98 -1.00 -8.73
CA ILE A 8 -1.17 -1.16 -7.52
C ILE A 8 -1.45 0.01 -6.57
N PHE A 9 -1.92 -0.27 -5.36
CA PHE A 9 -2.18 0.68 -4.29
C PHE A 9 -1.09 0.63 -3.23
N ILE A 10 -0.65 1.80 -2.78
CA ILE A 10 0.33 1.97 -1.71
C ILE A 10 -0.31 2.82 -0.61
N PRO A 11 -1.10 2.21 0.29
CA PRO A 11 -1.70 2.93 1.40
C PRO A 11 -0.64 3.49 2.35
N SER A 12 -0.99 4.60 3.00
CA SER A 12 -0.29 5.06 4.20
C SER A 12 -0.29 3.96 5.26
N PRO A 13 0.78 3.84 6.06
CA PRO A 13 0.78 2.90 7.16
C PRO A 13 -0.31 3.19 8.20
N GLY A 14 -0.92 2.12 8.72
CA GLY A 14 -1.95 2.18 9.77
C GLY A 14 -3.21 1.42 9.38
N ILE A 15 -3.90 0.88 10.39
CA ILE A 15 -5.07 0.01 10.17
C ILE A 15 -6.22 0.74 9.45
N GLY A 16 -6.48 2.00 9.80
CA GLY A 16 -7.55 2.78 9.17
C GLY A 16 -7.32 3.01 7.67
N HIS A 17 -6.11 3.43 7.30
CA HIS A 17 -5.74 3.66 5.91
C HIS A 17 -5.83 2.39 5.07
N LEU A 18 -5.44 1.25 5.64
CA LEU A 18 -5.53 -0.02 4.94
C LEU A 18 -6.98 -0.49 4.78
N THR A 19 -7.79 -0.42 5.82
CA THR A 19 -9.22 -0.79 5.74
C THR A 19 -9.93 0.05 4.68
N SER A 20 -9.72 1.37 4.66
CA SER A 20 -10.32 2.23 3.64
C SER A 20 -9.81 1.93 2.23
N SER A 21 -8.53 1.59 2.07
CA SER A 21 -7.96 1.21 0.77
C SER A 21 -8.51 -0.12 0.28
N LEU A 22 -8.73 -1.07 1.21
CA LEU A 22 -9.36 -2.34 0.91
C LEU A 22 -10.79 -2.11 0.44
N GLU A 23 -11.62 -1.40 1.21
CA GLU A 23 -13.00 -1.06 0.81
C GLU A 23 -13.04 -0.36 -0.54
N PHE A 24 -12.12 0.57 -0.81
CA PHE A 24 -12.03 1.24 -2.10
C PHE A 24 -11.68 0.27 -3.24
N ALA A 25 -10.74 -0.65 -3.02
CA ALA A 25 -10.42 -1.70 -3.98
C ALA A 25 -11.63 -2.61 -4.27
N GLN A 26 -12.41 -2.97 -3.24
CA GLN A 26 -13.63 -3.76 -3.40
C GLN A 26 -14.64 -3.01 -4.29
N LEU A 27 -14.82 -1.71 -4.07
CA LEU A 27 -15.71 -0.89 -4.89
C LEU A 27 -15.26 -0.81 -6.35
N LEU A 28 -13.96 -0.81 -6.63
CA LEU A 28 -13.44 -0.79 -8.00
C LEU A 28 -13.68 -2.09 -8.73
N ILE A 29 -13.34 -3.22 -8.12
CA ILE A 29 -13.55 -4.53 -8.77
C ILE A 29 -15.04 -4.85 -8.96
N ASN A 30 -15.91 -4.37 -8.05
CA ASN A 30 -17.36 -4.55 -8.18
C ASN A 30 -17.95 -3.70 -9.31
N ARG A 31 -17.26 -2.62 -9.71
CA ARG A 31 -17.68 -1.78 -10.85
C ARG A 31 -17.18 -2.31 -12.18
N ASP A 32 -15.99 -2.91 -12.19
CA ASP A 32 -15.39 -3.47 -13.41
C ASP A 32 -14.67 -4.79 -13.09
N ASN A 33 -15.24 -5.88 -13.59
CA ASN A 33 -14.73 -7.23 -13.39
C ASN A 33 -13.40 -7.50 -14.14
N HIS A 34 -12.96 -6.59 -15.01
CA HIS A 34 -11.66 -6.66 -15.67
C HIS A 34 -10.54 -5.97 -14.87
N LEU A 35 -10.86 -5.38 -13.71
CA LEU A 35 -9.87 -4.81 -12.82
C LEU A 35 -9.36 -5.85 -11.83
N SER A 36 -8.07 -5.80 -11.56
CA SER A 36 -7.44 -6.47 -10.43
C SER A 36 -6.65 -5.44 -9.63
N VAL A 37 -6.65 -5.57 -8.31
CA VAL A 37 -6.02 -4.60 -7.41
C VAL A 37 -5.00 -5.30 -6.53
N THR A 38 -3.79 -4.79 -6.51
CA THR A 38 -2.72 -5.23 -5.62
C THR A 38 -2.45 -4.12 -4.59
N ILE A 39 -2.61 -4.43 -3.31
CA ILE A 39 -2.39 -3.48 -2.20
C ILE A 39 -1.08 -3.83 -1.50
N LEU A 40 -0.13 -2.88 -1.49
CA LEU A 40 1.13 -3.01 -0.76
C LEU A 40 0.91 -2.65 0.71
N CYS A 41 0.98 -3.65 1.57
CA CYS A 41 0.77 -3.48 2.99
C CYS A 41 2.05 -3.01 3.68
N ILE A 42 2.00 -1.81 4.27
CA ILE A 42 3.04 -1.29 5.14
C ILE A 42 2.69 -1.61 6.60
N LYS A 43 3.47 -2.49 7.24
CA LYS A 43 3.31 -2.84 8.66
C LYS A 43 4.19 -1.94 9.53
N ILE A 44 3.55 -1.12 10.38
CA ILE A 44 4.25 -0.43 11.46
C ILE A 44 4.16 -1.28 12.74
N PRO A 45 5.27 -1.49 13.47
CA PRO A 45 5.28 -2.24 14.73
C PRO A 45 4.61 -1.52 15.91
N LEU A 46 3.76 -0.53 15.64
CA LEU A 46 3.06 0.30 16.64
C LEU A 46 1.60 -0.11 16.80
N THR A 47 1.02 -0.74 15.79
CA THR A 47 -0.39 -1.13 15.81
C THR A 47 -0.52 -2.62 15.53
N PRO A 48 -1.29 -3.37 16.33
CA PRO A 48 -1.65 -4.73 15.97
C PRO A 48 -2.39 -4.68 14.64
N PHE A 49 -1.81 -5.35 13.65
CA PHE A 49 -2.36 -5.41 12.32
C PHE A 49 -3.57 -6.36 12.34
N ALA A 50 -4.71 -5.96 11.79
CA ALA A 50 -5.91 -6.80 11.77
C ALA A 50 -5.83 -7.85 10.65
N ASP A 51 -4.83 -8.74 10.75
CA ASP A 51 -4.59 -9.84 9.81
C ASP A 51 -5.85 -10.69 9.61
N SER A 52 -6.67 -10.89 10.66
CA SER A 52 -7.89 -11.70 10.59
C SER A 52 -8.98 -11.05 9.74
N TYR A 53 -9.24 -9.76 9.91
CA TYR A 53 -10.22 -9.00 9.12
C TYR A 53 -9.82 -8.99 7.65
N ILE A 54 -8.55 -8.67 7.37
CA ILE A 54 -8.01 -8.60 6.01
C ILE A 54 -8.09 -9.96 5.33
N LYS A 55 -7.65 -11.03 6.01
CA LYS A 55 -7.75 -12.40 5.47
C LYS A 55 -9.19 -12.77 5.15
N SER A 56 -10.14 -12.44 6.03
CA SER A 56 -11.56 -12.71 5.79
C SER A 56 -12.13 -11.95 4.59
N ALA A 57 -11.75 -10.67 4.44
CA ALA A 57 -12.20 -9.83 3.34
C ALA A 57 -11.59 -10.25 2.00
N LEU A 58 -10.33 -10.68 1.98
CA LEU A 58 -9.64 -11.17 0.78
C LEU A 58 -10.11 -12.57 0.36
N ALA A 59 -10.52 -13.41 1.31
CA ALA A 59 -11.00 -14.76 1.00
C ALA A 59 -12.21 -14.76 0.02
N SER A 60 -12.98 -13.68 0.01
CA SER A 60 -14.13 -13.51 -0.88
C SER A 60 -13.82 -12.82 -2.21
N GLN A 61 -12.59 -12.32 -2.41
CA GLN A 61 -12.26 -11.45 -3.55
C GLN A 61 -10.91 -11.80 -4.18
N PRO A 62 -10.87 -12.78 -5.12
CA PRO A 62 -9.63 -13.26 -5.74
C PRO A 62 -8.93 -12.22 -6.62
N GLN A 63 -9.64 -11.15 -7.01
CA GLN A 63 -9.11 -10.03 -7.79
C GLN A 63 -8.32 -9.02 -6.94
N ILE A 64 -8.39 -9.13 -5.61
CA ILE A 64 -7.62 -8.30 -4.69
C ILE A 64 -6.47 -9.12 -4.11
N LYS A 65 -5.24 -8.64 -4.31
CA LYS A 65 -4.04 -9.21 -3.73
C LYS A 65 -3.48 -8.26 -2.69
N LEU A 66 -2.95 -8.81 -1.60
CA LEU A 66 -2.25 -8.04 -0.58
C LEU A 66 -0.83 -8.56 -0.47
N ILE A 67 0.14 -7.66 -0.59
CA ILE A 67 1.57 -7.98 -0.53
C ILE A 67 2.15 -7.23 0.67
N ASP A 68 2.64 -7.98 1.65
CA ASP A 68 3.35 -7.40 2.78
C ASP A 68 4.71 -6.88 2.32
N LEU A 69 4.97 -5.61 2.59
CA LEU A 69 6.30 -5.06 2.39
C LEU A 69 7.24 -5.53 3.50
N PRO A 70 8.51 -5.84 3.18
CA PRO A 70 9.52 -6.09 4.19
C PRO A 70 9.60 -4.93 5.19
N LEU A 71 9.83 -5.26 6.46
CA LEU A 71 10.02 -4.24 7.49
C LEU A 71 11.29 -3.46 7.18
N GLY A 72 11.13 -2.16 6.90
CA GLY A 72 12.25 -1.24 6.74
C GLY A 72 12.96 -0.95 8.06
N GLU A 73 14.06 -0.20 7.99
CA GLU A 73 14.74 0.29 9.18
C GLU A 73 13.79 1.17 10.00
N LEU A 74 13.69 0.85 11.29
CA LEU A 74 12.82 1.58 12.22
C LEU A 74 13.57 2.80 12.76
N PRO A 75 12.96 3.99 12.71
CA PRO A 75 13.53 5.17 13.35
C PRO A 75 13.61 4.97 14.88
N PRO A 76 14.43 5.78 15.58
CA PRO A 76 14.50 5.76 17.04
C PRO A 76 13.12 5.90 17.68
N ARG A 77 12.78 5.00 18.62
CA ARG A 77 11.47 5.00 19.30
C ARG A 77 11.15 6.30 20.01
N GLU A 78 12.16 7.05 20.45
CA GLU A 78 11.97 8.37 21.07
C GLU A 78 11.27 9.37 20.14
N LEU A 79 11.48 9.25 18.82
CA LEU A 79 10.83 10.11 17.84
C LEU A 79 9.32 9.93 17.84
N ILE A 80 8.81 8.75 18.19
CA ILE A 80 7.36 8.49 18.29
C ILE A 80 6.71 9.45 19.27
N PHE A 81 7.37 9.76 20.39
CA PHE A 81 6.82 10.65 21.41
C PHE A 81 7.17 12.12 21.17
N LYS A 82 8.31 12.40 20.52
CA LYS A 82 8.79 13.77 20.25
C LYS A 82 8.15 14.39 19.02
N SER A 83 8.03 13.61 17.95
CA SER A 83 7.39 13.99 16.69
C SER A 83 6.92 12.73 15.94
N PRO A 84 5.68 12.28 16.22
CA PRO A 84 5.08 11.14 15.53
C PRO A 84 5.14 11.27 14.01
N GLU A 85 4.92 12.48 13.48
CA GLU A 85 4.94 12.76 12.04
C GLU A 85 6.33 12.49 11.46
N HIS A 86 7.39 13.01 12.10
CA HIS A 86 8.76 12.79 11.66
C HIS A 86 9.16 11.30 11.73
N TYR A 87 8.67 10.57 12.74
CA TYR A 87 8.85 9.12 12.80
C TYR A 87 8.22 8.42 11.58
N ILE A 88 6.96 8.76 11.25
CA ILE A 88 6.28 8.16 10.09
C ILE A 88 6.99 8.53 8.78
N CYS A 89 7.39 9.78 8.58
CA CYS A 89 8.13 10.21 7.39
C CYS A 89 9.43 9.42 7.20
N THR A 90 10.25 9.36 8.26
CA THR A 90 11.54 8.66 8.23
C THR A 90 11.35 7.17 7.96
N PHE A 91 10.29 6.58 8.52
CA PHE A 91 9.94 5.18 8.25
C PHE A 91 9.47 4.96 6.80
N ILE A 92 8.65 5.84 6.23
CA ILE A 92 8.24 5.74 4.82
C ILE A 92 9.45 5.88 3.89
N GLU A 93 10.38 6.79 4.19
CA GLU A 93 11.62 6.93 3.42
C GLU A 93 12.44 5.64 3.41
N SER A 94 12.54 4.93 4.55
CA SER A 94 13.28 3.66 4.63
C SER A 94 12.60 2.52 3.85
N LEU A 95 11.32 2.67 3.50
CA LEU A 95 10.56 1.71 2.70
C LEU A 95 10.70 1.92 1.18
N LYS A 96 11.14 3.10 0.71
CA LYS A 96 11.38 3.36 -0.73
C LYS A 96 12.09 2.22 -1.48
N PRO A 97 13.26 1.71 -1.02
CA PRO A 97 13.96 0.63 -1.74
C PRO A 97 13.14 -0.67 -1.77
N HIS A 98 12.40 -0.96 -0.71
CA HIS A 98 11.54 -2.14 -0.59
C HIS A 98 10.35 -2.05 -1.56
N VAL A 99 9.67 -0.90 -1.60
CA VAL A 99 8.59 -0.64 -2.55
C VAL A 99 9.08 -0.83 -3.97
N LYS A 100 10.23 -0.25 -4.32
CA LYS A 100 10.81 -0.36 -5.65
C LYS A 100 11.11 -1.82 -6.02
N ALA A 101 11.77 -2.56 -5.13
CA ALA A 101 12.09 -3.97 -5.36
C ALA A 101 10.82 -4.84 -5.51
N THR A 102 9.78 -4.58 -4.72
CA THR A 102 8.49 -5.26 -4.84
C THR A 102 7.81 -4.94 -6.16
N LEU A 103 7.80 -3.67 -6.60
CA LEU A 103 7.28 -3.29 -7.91
C LEU A 103 8.03 -3.97 -9.05
N GLU A 104 9.36 -3.97 -9.01
CA GLU A 104 10.19 -4.63 -10.02
C GLU A 104 9.87 -6.14 -10.10
N ASN A 105 9.68 -6.80 -8.96
CA ASN A 105 9.28 -8.21 -8.91
C ASN A 105 7.90 -8.42 -9.55
N ILE A 106 6.90 -7.62 -9.15
CA ILE A 106 5.55 -7.68 -9.75
C ILE A 106 5.64 -7.52 -11.27
N LEU A 107 6.31 -6.47 -11.74
CA LEU A 107 6.46 -6.18 -13.17
C LEU A 107 7.24 -7.26 -13.93
N SER A 108 8.22 -7.91 -13.29
CA SER A 108 8.97 -9.02 -13.90
C SER A 108 8.12 -10.28 -14.11
N SER A 109 7.05 -10.45 -13.34
CA SER A 109 6.14 -11.58 -13.46
C SER A 109 5.18 -11.46 -14.65
N TYR A 110 5.07 -10.27 -15.26
CA TYR A 110 4.17 -10.04 -16.39
C TYR A 110 4.79 -10.51 -17.72
N PRO A 111 4.05 -11.31 -18.51
CA PRO A 111 4.48 -11.63 -19.87
C PRO A 111 4.53 -10.34 -20.70
N ARG A 112 5.61 -10.16 -21.45
CA ARG A 112 5.93 -8.94 -22.23
C ARG A 112 4.84 -8.51 -23.24
N SER A 113 3.82 -9.34 -23.46
CA SER A 113 2.70 -9.09 -24.39
C SER A 113 1.37 -8.71 -23.73
N GLU A 114 1.28 -8.66 -22.40
CA GLU A 114 0.08 -8.19 -21.69
C GLU A 114 0.20 -6.72 -21.26
N SER A 115 -0.95 -6.05 -21.11
CA SER A 115 -1.03 -4.67 -20.62
C SER A 115 -0.29 -4.53 -19.30
N GLN A 116 0.64 -3.57 -19.22
CA GLN A 116 1.40 -3.34 -17.98
C GLN A 116 0.49 -2.82 -16.86
N PRO A 117 0.76 -3.19 -15.59
CA PRO A 117 0.06 -2.65 -14.44
C PRO A 117 0.19 -1.13 -14.37
N VAL A 118 -0.91 -0.46 -14.02
CA VAL A 118 -0.89 0.97 -13.71
C VAL A 118 -0.65 1.13 -12.21
N VAL A 119 0.48 1.73 -11.85
CA VAL A 119 0.78 2.05 -10.45
C VAL A 119 0.06 3.34 -10.09
N SER A 120 -0.85 3.27 -9.12
CA SER A 120 -1.56 4.44 -8.61
C SER A 120 -1.31 4.61 -7.11
N SER A 121 -0.57 5.65 -6.75
CA SER A 121 -0.37 6.01 -5.35
C SER A 121 -1.66 6.61 -4.79
N PHE A 122 -2.37 5.85 -3.94
CA PHE A 122 -3.60 6.31 -3.31
C PHE A 122 -3.30 6.87 -1.92
N TYR A 123 -3.15 8.20 -1.84
CA TYR A 123 -2.96 8.91 -0.58
C TYR A 123 -4.32 9.21 0.04
N SER A 124 -4.73 8.42 1.02
CA SER A 124 -5.87 8.78 1.87
C SER A 124 -5.33 9.56 3.07
N PHE A 125 -5.27 10.89 2.98
CA PHE A 125 -4.91 11.76 4.11
C PHE A 125 -5.86 12.97 4.22
N PRO A 126 -6.30 13.33 5.44
CA PRO A 126 -6.92 14.62 5.69
C PRO A 126 -5.83 15.71 5.59
N SER A 127 -6.06 16.68 4.72
CA SER A 127 -5.23 17.86 4.56
C SER A 127 -5.25 18.70 5.83
N GLU A 128 -4.09 18.93 6.46
CA GLU A 128 -3.65 20.27 6.91
C GLU A 128 -2.39 20.28 7.79
N SER A 129 -1.85 19.14 8.24
CA SER A 129 -0.72 19.16 9.19
C SER A 129 0.63 18.65 8.68
N TRP A 130 0.76 18.27 7.40
CA TRP A 130 2.00 17.69 6.88
C TRP A 130 2.79 18.75 6.10
N ASP A 131 3.84 19.27 6.75
CA ASP A 131 4.87 20.05 6.11
C ASP A 131 5.39 19.31 4.86
N ARG A 132 5.63 20.08 3.80
CA ARG A 132 5.93 19.65 2.42
C ARG A 132 6.99 18.54 2.26
N GLY A 133 7.78 18.24 3.28
CA GLY A 133 8.84 17.21 3.23
C GLY A 133 8.30 15.78 3.09
N CYS A 134 7.17 15.46 3.72
CA CYS A 134 6.74 14.06 3.78
C CYS A 134 6.07 13.56 2.49
N VAL A 135 5.55 14.47 1.65
CA VAL A 135 4.97 14.15 0.34
C VAL A 135 6.06 13.84 -0.70
N GLN A 136 7.30 14.33 -0.50
CA GLN A 136 8.47 14.00 -1.34
C GLN A 136 9.16 12.67 -0.94
N CYS A 137 8.63 11.97 0.06
CA CYS A 137 9.21 10.74 0.60
C CYS A 137 8.80 9.46 -0.16
N LEU A 138 8.27 9.56 -1.38
CA LEU A 138 8.08 8.45 -2.33
C LEU A 138 8.40 8.93 -3.75
#